data_AF-A0A257H1F9-F1
#
_entry.id   AF-A0A257H1F9-F1
#
_cell.length_a   1.000
_cell.length_b   1.000
_cell.length_c   1.000
_cell.angle_alpha   90.00
_cell.angle_beta   90.00
_cell.angle_gamma   90.00
#
_symmetry.space_group_name_H-M   'P 1'
#
loop_
_entity.id
_entity.type
_entity.pdbx_description
1 polymer ?
#
loop_
_entity_poly.entity_id
_entity_poly.type
_entity_poly.pdbx_seq_one_letter_code
_entity_poly.pdbx_strand_id
1 'polypeptide(L)'
;MPFKAPFPIRSLADIARLEATPLSEALTVRSTYEIFQASAQAFGDKTALSFLRTADPQDAPLRWSYAELLAGIHQTANLLHRLGVGATDAIGILLP
;
A
#
# COMPACT_ATOMS: atom_id res chain seq x y z
N MET A 1 -10.00 -7.37 11.02
CA MET A 1 -8.84 -6.51 10.74
C MET A 1 -8.40 -6.80 9.32
N PRO A 2 -8.33 -5.80 8.44
CA PRO A 2 -7.81 -5.99 7.09
C PRO A 2 -6.35 -6.46 7.15
N PHE A 3 -5.92 -7.21 6.14
CA PHE A 3 -4.57 -7.82 6.06
C PHE A 3 -4.23 -8.77 7.20
N LYS A 4 -5.23 -9.46 7.77
CA LYS A 4 -5.01 -10.52 8.76
C LYS A 4 -5.07 -11.87 8.07
N ALA A 5 -4.13 -12.76 8.38
CA ALA A 5 -4.21 -14.15 7.97
C ALA A 5 -5.55 -14.77 8.46
N PRO A 6 -6.20 -15.61 7.64
CA PRO A 6 -7.50 -16.20 8.00
C PRO A 6 -7.40 -17.11 9.24
N PHE A 7 -6.24 -17.74 9.45
CA PHE A 7 -5.89 -18.57 10.60
C PHE A 7 -4.37 -18.68 10.75
N PRO A 8 -3.83 -19.05 11.93
CA PRO A 8 -2.41 -19.29 12.11
C PRO A 8 -1.94 -20.54 11.34
N ILE A 9 -0.75 -20.48 10.74
CA ILE A 9 -0.12 -21.62 10.06
C ILE A 9 0.82 -22.31 11.05
N ARG A 10 0.52 -23.55 11.44
CA ARG A 10 1.33 -24.31 12.43
C ARG A 10 1.76 -25.68 11.92
N SER A 11 1.17 -26.15 10.83
CA SER A 11 1.38 -27.49 10.30
C SER A 11 1.24 -27.52 8.77
N LEU A 12 1.66 -28.62 8.16
CA LEU A 12 1.42 -28.88 6.73
C LEU A 12 -0.08 -28.94 6.40
N ALA A 13 -0.92 -29.42 7.32
CA ALA A 13 -2.36 -29.43 7.15
C ALA A 13 -2.95 -28.00 7.05
N ASP A 14 -2.38 -27.03 7.75
CA ASP A 14 -2.80 -25.62 7.63
C ASP A 14 -2.43 -25.03 6.26
N ILE A 15 -1.28 -25.42 5.72
CA ILE A 15 -0.84 -25.01 4.37
C ILE A 15 -1.78 -25.58 3.32
N ALA A 16 -2.05 -26.89 3.36
CA ALA A 16 -2.97 -27.54 2.43
C ALA A 16 -4.38 -26.93 2.49
N ARG A 17 -4.85 -26.56 3.68
CA ARG A 17 -6.14 -25.85 3.86
C ARG A 17 -6.11 -24.45 3.25
N LEU A 18 -5.02 -23.71 3.38
CA LEU A 18 -4.88 -22.37 2.80
C LEU A 18 -4.87 -22.45 1.26
N GLU A 19 -4.10 -23.39 0.72
CA GLU A 19 -3.94 -23.63 -0.72
C GLU A 19 -5.21 -24.19 -1.39
N ALA A 20 -6.12 -24.78 -0.61
CA ALA A 20 -7.41 -25.24 -1.11
C ALA A 20 -8.31 -24.08 -1.63
N THR A 21 -8.01 -22.83 -1.26
CA THR A 21 -8.70 -21.65 -1.78
C THR A 21 -7.91 -21.07 -2.96
N PRO A 22 -8.51 -20.93 -4.15
CA PRO A 22 -7.84 -20.29 -5.28
C PRO A 22 -7.37 -18.88 -4.95
N LEU A 23 -6.19 -18.50 -5.45
CA LEU A 23 -5.60 -17.19 -5.18
C LEU A 23 -6.52 -16.04 -5.59
N SER A 24 -7.27 -16.20 -6.69
CA SER A 24 -8.23 -15.21 -7.19
C SER A 24 -9.42 -14.94 -6.27
N GLU A 25 -9.72 -15.87 -5.37
CA GLU A 25 -10.76 -15.77 -4.34
C GLU A 25 -10.17 -15.25 -3.02
N ALA A 26 -8.93 -15.65 -2.70
CA ALA A 26 -8.22 -15.19 -1.50
C ALA A 26 -7.73 -13.73 -1.61
N LEU A 27 -7.31 -13.28 -2.79
CA LEU A 27 -6.90 -11.90 -3.06
C LEU A 27 -8.08 -11.08 -3.56
N THR A 28 -8.63 -10.25 -2.68
CA THR A 28 -9.77 -9.39 -3.00
C THR A 28 -9.37 -8.09 -3.71
N VAL A 29 -8.11 -7.66 -3.58
CA VAL A 29 -7.57 -6.46 -4.23
C VAL A 29 -7.08 -6.78 -5.64
N ARG A 30 -7.39 -5.89 -6.59
CA ARG A 30 -7.08 -6.06 -8.02
C ARG A 30 -5.99 -5.11 -8.52
N SER A 31 -5.52 -4.19 -7.68
CA SER A 31 -4.42 -3.28 -7.99
C SER A 31 -3.64 -2.88 -6.73
N THR A 32 -2.39 -2.43 -6.92
CA THR A 32 -1.60 -1.83 -5.85
C THR A 32 -2.29 -0.60 -5.25
N TYR A 33 -3.02 0.15 -6.08
CA TYR A 33 -3.78 1.31 -5.62
C TYR A 33 -4.90 0.94 -4.64
N GLU A 34 -5.64 -0.14 -4.91
CA GLU A 34 -6.68 -0.65 -3.98
C GLU A 34 -6.10 -1.05 -2.62
N ILE A 35 -4.85 -1.52 -2.57
CA ILE A 35 -4.15 -1.79 -1.29
C ILE A 35 -4.01 -0.50 -0.47
N PHE A 36 -3.65 0.63 -1.11
CA PHE A 36 -3.56 1.91 -0.43
C PHE A 36 -4.93 2.42 0.03
N GLN A 37 -5.97 2.26 -0.79
CA GLN A 37 -7.34 2.62 -0.40
C GLN A 37 -7.81 1.82 0.82
N ALA A 38 -7.68 0.48 0.77
CA ALA A 38 -8.04 -0.39 1.87
C ALA A 38 -7.23 -0.09 3.14
N SER A 39 -5.94 0.23 3.00
CA SER A 39 -5.07 0.60 4.13
C SER A 39 -5.46 1.93 4.77
N ALA A 40 -5.80 2.95 3.97
CA ALA A 40 -6.30 4.23 4.49
C ALA A 40 -7.62 4.06 5.24
N GLN A 41 -8.55 3.26 4.70
CA GLN A 41 -9.81 2.96 5.39
C GLN A 41 -9.58 2.19 6.70
N ALA A 42 -8.61 1.29 6.72
CA ALA A 42 -8.28 0.44 7.85
C ALA A 42 -7.58 1.15 9.00
N PHE A 43 -6.66 2.05 8.65
CA PHE A 43 -5.62 2.52 9.56
C PHE A 43 -5.57 4.03 9.70
N GLY A 44 -6.21 4.79 8.78
CA GLY A 44 -6.45 6.22 8.88
C GLY A 44 -5.22 7.02 9.31
N ASP A 45 -5.28 7.55 10.53
CA ASP A 45 -4.27 8.43 11.13
C ASP A 45 -2.98 7.72 11.59
N LYS A 46 -2.93 6.38 11.52
CA LYS A 46 -1.69 5.64 11.83
C LYS A 46 -0.60 6.00 10.81
N THR A 47 0.64 6.11 11.28
CA THR A 47 1.81 6.35 10.43
C THR A 47 1.96 5.23 9.38
N ALA A 48 1.92 5.62 8.11
CA ALA A 48 2.14 4.74 6.97
C ALA A 48 3.58 4.80 6.45
N LEU A 49 4.17 6.00 6.42
CA LEU A 49 5.50 6.24 5.91
C LEU A 49 6.28 7.11 6.90
N SER A 50 7.53 6.74 7.17
CA SER A 50 8.49 7.58 7.87
C SER A 50 9.70 7.80 6.97
N PHE A 51 10.05 9.05 6.72
CA PHE A 51 11.19 9.43 5.90
C PHE A 51 12.22 10.17 6.75
N LEU A 52 13.44 9.65 6.73
CA LEU A 52 14.60 10.27 7.36
C LEU A 52 15.30 11.12 6.32
N ARG A 53 15.37 12.43 6.56
CA ARG A 53 16.03 13.37 5.64
C ARG A 53 17.55 13.25 5.65
N THR A 54 18.11 12.82 6.79
CA THR A 54 19.53 12.64 7.02
C THR A 54 19.74 11.32 7.76
N ALA A 55 21.01 10.90 7.89
CA ALA A 55 21.38 9.77 8.72
C ALA A 55 21.61 10.15 10.20
N ASP A 56 21.31 11.41 10.60
CA ASP A 56 21.43 11.83 11.99
C ASP A 56 20.30 11.19 12.82
N PRO A 57 20.62 10.36 13.84
CA PRO A 57 19.60 9.73 14.69
C PRO A 57 18.81 10.73 15.56
N GLN A 58 19.29 11.97 15.72
CA GLN A 58 18.57 13.02 16.45
C GLN A 58 17.57 13.78 15.58
N ASP A 59 17.65 13.65 14.24
CA ASP A 59 16.74 14.32 13.33
C ASP A 59 15.35 13.68 13.37
N ALA A 60 14.32 14.51 13.58
CA ALA A 60 12.94 14.04 13.59
C ALA A 60 12.51 13.58 12.19
N PRO A 61 11.95 12.35 12.04
CA PRO A 61 11.46 11.86 10.76
C PRO A 61 10.25 12.66 10.28
N LEU A 62 10.15 12.87 8.98
CA LEU A 62 8.87 13.21 8.36
C LEU A 62 7.97 11.99 8.39
N ARG A 63 6.71 12.18 8.77
CA ARG A 63 5.73 11.09 8.86
C ARG A 63 4.47 11.47 8.10
N TRP A 64 3.92 10.50 7.41
CA TRP A 64 2.58 10.59 6.82
C TRP A 64 1.73 9.46 7.37
N SER A 65 0.50 9.79 7.73
CA SER A 65 -0.54 8.81 8.00
C SER A 65 -0.97 8.08 6.73
N TYR A 66 -1.72 6.98 6.87
CA TYR A 66 -2.28 6.29 5.70
C TYR A 66 -3.25 7.18 4.92
N ALA A 67 -4.03 8.03 5.61
CA ALA A 67 -4.93 8.98 4.97
C ALA A 67 -4.17 10.05 4.16
N GLU A 68 -3.10 10.64 4.74
CA GLU A 68 -2.28 11.64 4.06
C GLU A 68 -1.51 11.07 2.87
N LEU A 69 -0.98 9.85 3.01
CA LEU A 69 -0.29 9.16 1.91
C LEU A 69 -1.24 8.94 0.74
N LEU A 70 -2.47 8.45 0.98
CA LEU A 70 -3.46 8.25 -0.07
C LEU A 70 -3.87 9.56 -0.73
N ALA A 71 -4.02 10.65 0.05
CA ALA A 71 -4.31 11.97 -0.50
C ALA A 71 -3.19 12.45 -1.45
N GLY A 72 -1.92 12.23 -1.09
CA GLY A 72 -0.77 12.51 -1.95
C GLY A 72 -0.78 11.67 -3.24
N ILE A 73 -1.11 10.39 -3.15
CA ILE A 73 -1.26 9.51 -4.32
C ILE A 73 -2.36 10.04 -5.26
N HIS A 74 -3.53 10.40 -4.74
CA HIS A 74 -4.61 10.99 -5.55
C HIS A 74 -4.17 12.30 -6.21
N GLN A 75 -3.47 13.17 -5.48
CA GLN A 75 -3.01 14.45 -6.01
C GLN A 75 -2.09 14.26 -7.22
N THR A 76 -1.09 13.39 -7.11
CA THR A 76 -0.16 13.09 -8.19
C THR A 76 -0.85 12.37 -9.35
N ALA A 77 -1.70 11.37 -9.07
CA ALA A 77 -2.45 10.66 -10.11
C ALA A 77 -3.33 11.62 -10.92
N ASN A 78 -4.05 12.54 -10.25
CA ASN A 78 -4.88 13.54 -10.92
C ASN A 78 -4.04 14.55 -11.73
N LEU A 79 -2.85 14.92 -11.26
CA LEU A 79 -1.93 15.76 -12.03
C LEU A 79 -1.50 15.05 -13.33
N LEU A 80 -1.00 13.82 -13.22
CA LEU A 80 -0.54 13.03 -14.36
C LEU A 80 -1.69 12.80 -15.36
N HIS A 81 -2.88 12.47 -14.86
CA HIS A 81 -4.07 12.31 -15.70
C HIS A 81 -4.42 13.60 -16.45
N ARG A 82 -4.37 14.77 -15.79
CA ARG A 82 -4.58 16.07 -16.47
C ARG A 82 -3.51 16.39 -17.52
N LEU A 83 -2.32 15.83 -17.39
CA LEU A 83 -1.25 15.95 -18.39
C LEU A 83 -1.39 14.93 -19.55
N GLY A 84 -2.45 14.12 -19.56
CA GLY A 84 -2.77 13.18 -20.63
C GLY A 84 -2.23 11.76 -20.42
N VAL A 85 -1.66 11.47 -19.25
CA VAL A 85 -1.14 10.12 -18.93
C VAL A 85 -2.29 9.13 -18.75
N GLY A 86 -2.23 8.03 -19.48
CA GLY A 86 -3.16 6.91 -19.45
C GLY A 86 -2.62 5.66 -18.73
N ALA A 87 -3.47 4.64 -18.64
CA ALA A 87 -3.18 3.42 -17.87
C ALA A 87 -2.03 2.56 -18.43
N THR A 88 -1.67 2.75 -19.69
CA THR A 88 -0.61 2.00 -20.38
C THR A 88 0.68 2.79 -20.58
N ASP A 89 0.71 4.05 -20.13
CA ASP A 89 1.84 4.93 -20.34
C ASP A 89 2.92 4.72 -19.28
N ALA A 90 4.18 4.86 -19.68
CA ALA A 90 5.32 4.77 -18.78
C ALA A 90 5.73 6.17 -18.28
N ILE A 91 5.98 6.28 -16.97
CA ILE A 91 6.48 7.52 -16.34
C ILE A 91 7.88 7.26 -15.78
N GLY A 92 8.85 8.02 -16.27
CA GLY A 92 10.19 8.05 -15.68
C GLY A 92 10.17 8.84 -14.37
N ILE A 93 10.71 8.26 -13.30
CA ILE A 93 10.84 8.90 -12.00
C ILE A 93 12.34 9.06 -11.71
N LEU A 94 12.78 10.30 -11.54
CA LEU A 94 14.14 10.62 -11.08
C LEU A 94 14.04 11.29 -9.72
N LEU A 95 14.49 10.58 -8.69
CA LEU A 95 14.56 11.05 -7.31
C LEU A 95 16.02 10.93 -6.82
N PRO A 96 16.43 11.72 -5.81
CA PRO A 96 17.76 11.65 -5.21
C PRO A 96 18.09 10.27 -4.62
#